data_AF-A0A1X7CA07-F1
#
_entry.id   AF-A0A1X7CA07-F1
#
_cell.length_a   1.000
_cell.length_b   1.000
_cell.length_c   1.000
_cell.angle_alpha   90.00
_cell.angle_beta   90.00
_cell.angle_gamma   90.00
#
_symmetry.space_group_name_H-M   'P 1'
#
loop_
_entity.id
_entity.type
_entity.pdbx_description
1 polymer ?
#
loop_
_entity_poly.entity_id
_entity_poly.type
_entity_poly.pdbx_seq_one_letter_code
_entity_poly.pdbx_strand_id
1 'polypeptide(L)'
;MNVFILLAKQTAYINTAYAAPAQQGTRYERPKPPSPTRVGAQGTRGSPGESTVAAPVIPWTGAAPNCRTTRPDATLPEAMIMTLTTTTRISPDWPCQVKNPGSYDWERSAAKWLRELVPARYASYPALLRHPVLLARHAQLQVQQEVRVARTALQTARADLPRLGMPESVIEHTIKLYAAEVMQLQHIARSVRAVTQALVEHGSTR
;
A
#
# COMPACT_ATOMS: atom_id res chain seq x y z
N MET A 1 -7.79 -19.18 3.70
CA MET A 1 -7.72 -17.71 3.59
C MET A 1 -6.47 -17.33 2.80
N ASN A 2 -6.63 -16.71 1.62
CA ASN A 2 -5.61 -15.88 0.95
C ASN A 2 -6.28 -15.03 -0.16
N VAL A 3 -7.34 -14.33 0.26
CA VAL A 3 -7.92 -13.18 -0.44
C VAL A 3 -7.66 -11.91 0.43
N PHE A 4 -6.88 -12.05 1.51
CA PHE A 4 -6.98 -11.21 2.71
C PHE A 4 -5.64 -10.85 3.37
N ILE A 5 -4.47 -11.23 2.82
CA ILE A 5 -3.18 -10.87 3.46
C ILE A 5 -3.05 -9.33 3.62
N LEU A 6 -3.70 -8.56 2.75
CA LEU A 6 -3.71 -7.10 2.82
C LEU A 6 -4.98 -6.48 3.43
N LEU A 7 -6.17 -7.06 3.26
CA LEU A 7 -7.35 -6.60 4.00
C LEU A 7 -7.16 -6.73 5.52
N ALA A 8 -6.51 -7.80 6.02
CA ALA A 8 -6.34 -8.02 7.46
C ALA A 8 -5.29 -7.13 8.16
N LYS A 9 -4.33 -6.54 7.44
CA LYS A 9 -3.41 -5.54 8.01
C LYS A 9 -3.89 -4.09 7.82
N GLN A 10 -4.67 -3.81 6.77
CA GLN A 10 -5.18 -2.48 6.46
C GLN A 10 -6.47 -2.11 7.21
N THR A 11 -7.29 -3.07 7.67
CA THR A 11 -8.43 -2.76 8.55
C THR A 11 -8.00 -2.02 9.82
N ALA A 12 -6.75 -2.18 10.27
CA ALA A 12 -6.19 -1.41 11.38
C ALA A 12 -5.74 0.02 11.02
N TYR A 13 -5.62 0.38 9.73
CA TYR A 13 -5.21 1.72 9.28
C TYR A 13 -6.38 2.54 8.74
N ILE A 14 -7.33 1.90 8.04
CA ILE A 14 -8.52 2.56 7.49
C ILE A 14 -9.57 2.85 8.58
N ASN A 15 -9.73 1.97 9.59
CA ASN A 15 -10.64 2.25 10.73
C ASN A 15 -10.13 3.36 11.66
N THR A 16 -8.83 3.64 11.72
CA THR A 16 -8.29 4.71 12.56
C THR A 16 -8.44 6.09 11.90
N ALA A 17 -8.40 6.16 10.57
CA ALA A 17 -8.59 7.41 9.84
C ALA A 17 -10.07 7.84 9.72
N TYR A 18 -11.01 6.89 9.86
CA TYR A 18 -12.46 7.14 9.89
C TYR A 18 -13.12 6.88 11.25
N ALA A 19 -12.33 6.67 12.30
CA ALA A 19 -12.73 7.13 13.63
C ALA A 19 -12.77 8.67 13.58
N ALA A 20 -13.78 9.21 12.88
CA ALA A 20 -14.20 10.57 13.12
C ALA A 20 -14.38 10.67 14.65
N PRO A 21 -13.83 11.70 15.31
CA PRO A 21 -14.22 11.96 16.68
C PRO A 21 -15.75 11.99 16.65
N ALA A 22 -16.39 11.18 17.50
CA ALA A 22 -17.78 11.40 17.83
C ALA A 22 -17.90 12.90 18.05
N GLN A 23 -18.61 13.60 17.16
CA GLN A 23 -18.77 15.02 17.32
C GLN A 23 -19.45 15.18 18.67
N GLN A 24 -18.69 15.64 19.67
CA GLN A 24 -19.23 16.37 20.81
C GLN A 24 -19.68 17.73 20.28
N GLY A 25 -20.57 17.69 19.29
CA GLY A 25 -21.38 18.81 18.84
C GLY A 25 -22.53 18.89 19.83
N THR A 26 -22.33 19.72 20.84
CA THR A 26 -23.36 20.57 21.47
C THR A 26 -24.75 19.96 21.58
N ARG A 27 -25.15 19.67 22.83
CA ARG A 27 -26.53 19.68 23.30
C ARG A 27 -27.36 20.69 22.48
N TYR A 28 -28.12 20.20 21.49
CA TYR A 28 -29.18 20.99 20.91
C TYR A 28 -30.24 21.11 22.00
N GLU A 29 -30.18 22.22 22.74
CA GLU A 29 -31.32 22.70 23.48
C GLU A 29 -32.44 22.90 22.45
N ARG A 30 -33.50 22.11 22.58
CA ARG A 30 -34.68 22.19 21.72
C ARG A 30 -35.21 23.62 21.80
N PRO A 31 -35.24 24.41 20.71
CA PRO A 31 -35.88 25.72 20.75
C PRO A 31 -37.37 25.53 21.06
N LYS A 32 -37.84 26.19 22.11
CA LYS A 32 -39.27 26.26 22.46
C LYS A 32 -40.04 26.81 21.25
N PRO A 33 -41.11 26.15 20.78
CA PRO A 33 -41.87 26.67 19.65
C PRO A 33 -42.52 28.02 20.05
N PRO A 34 -42.43 29.06 19.20
CA PRO A 34 -43.17 30.29 19.43
C PRO A 34 -44.67 30.07 19.19
N SER A 35 -45.49 30.64 20.07
CA SER A 35 -46.95 30.70 19.94
C SER A 35 -47.35 31.42 18.65
N PRO A 36 -48.47 31.05 18.01
CA PRO A 36 -48.87 31.65 16.75
C PRO A 36 -49.52 33.02 16.98
N THR A 37 -48.99 34.06 16.34
CA THR A 37 -49.72 35.30 16.11
C THR A 37 -49.62 35.75 14.65
N ARG A 38 -50.79 36.13 14.14
CA ARG A 38 -51.23 36.53 12.80
C ARG A 38 -50.39 37.56 12.04
N VAL A 39 -50.40 37.36 10.71
CA VAL A 39 -50.66 38.31 9.59
C VAL A 39 -49.66 39.44 9.33
N GLY A 40 -49.21 39.52 8.07
CA GLY A 40 -48.66 40.72 7.45
C GLY A 40 -48.00 40.44 6.09
N ALA A 41 -48.31 41.24 5.08
CA ALA A 41 -48.08 40.99 3.64
C ALA A 41 -46.80 41.62 3.05
N GLN A 42 -46.60 41.40 1.74
CA GLN A 42 -45.77 42.12 0.74
C GLN A 42 -44.26 41.80 0.76
N GLY A 43 -43.65 41.33 -0.35
CA GLY A 43 -43.34 42.03 -1.61
C GLY A 43 -41.90 42.56 -1.49
N THR A 44 -40.88 42.18 -2.27
CA THR A 44 -40.66 42.48 -3.70
C THR A 44 -39.34 41.83 -4.21
N ARG A 45 -39.38 41.42 -5.49
CA ARG A 45 -38.39 41.51 -6.60
C ARG A 45 -36.87 41.69 -6.32
N GLY A 46 -36.04 40.82 -6.95
CA GLY A 46 -34.64 41.12 -7.33
C GLY A 46 -33.79 39.90 -7.76
N SER A 47 -33.47 39.78 -9.06
CA SER A 47 -32.36 39.00 -9.64
C SER A 47 -31.17 39.94 -9.94
N PRO A 48 -30.04 39.55 -10.58
CA PRO A 48 -29.38 38.24 -10.79
C PRO A 48 -27.90 38.25 -10.33
N GLY A 49 -27.17 37.13 -10.43
CA GLY A 49 -25.72 37.11 -10.16
C GLY A 49 -25.03 35.80 -10.55
N GLU A 50 -24.43 35.81 -11.72
CA GLU A 50 -23.53 34.82 -12.32
C GLU A 50 -22.21 34.73 -11.54
N SER A 51 -21.65 33.53 -11.33
CA SER A 51 -20.21 33.34 -11.12
C SER A 51 -19.79 31.88 -11.32
N THR A 52 -19.25 31.65 -12.51
CA THR A 52 -18.33 30.58 -12.86
C THR A 52 -17.05 30.68 -12.03
N VAL A 53 -16.66 29.61 -11.34
CA VAL A 53 -15.29 29.47 -10.83
C VAL A 53 -14.73 28.12 -11.26
N ALA A 54 -13.73 28.21 -12.14
CA ALA A 54 -12.90 27.12 -12.59
C ALA A 54 -12.07 26.54 -11.44
N ALA A 55 -12.04 25.21 -11.33
CA ALA A 55 -11.14 24.50 -10.43
C ALA A 55 -9.74 24.37 -11.07
N PRO A 56 -8.64 24.63 -10.34
CA PRO A 56 -7.31 24.37 -10.86
C PRO A 56 -6.97 22.88 -10.82
N VAL A 57 -6.47 22.39 -11.94
CA VAL A 57 -5.76 21.12 -12.07
C VAL A 57 -4.44 21.22 -11.32
N ILE A 58 -4.25 20.41 -10.27
CA ILE A 58 -2.96 20.27 -9.59
C ILE A 58 -2.24 19.06 -10.20
N PRO A 59 -1.01 19.20 -10.75
CA PRO A 59 -0.17 18.08 -11.12
C PRO A 59 0.39 17.39 -9.87
N TRP A 60 0.20 16.07 -9.76
CA TRP A 60 0.81 15.24 -8.72
C TRP A 60 2.32 15.10 -8.96
N THR A 61 3.12 16.01 -8.41
CA THR A 61 4.55 15.81 -8.18
C THR A 61 4.75 15.11 -6.84
N GLY A 62 4.59 13.79 -6.84
CA GLY A 62 5.00 12.92 -5.74
C GLY A 62 6.50 12.69 -5.78
N ALA A 63 7.25 13.59 -5.13
CA ALA A 63 8.64 13.35 -4.77
C ALA A 63 8.72 12.18 -3.77
N ALA A 64 9.59 11.21 -4.06
CA ALA A 64 9.89 10.08 -3.19
C ALA A 64 10.47 10.54 -1.85
N PRO A 65 10.25 9.81 -0.74
CA PRO A 65 10.92 10.10 0.52
C PRO A 65 12.43 9.84 0.39
N ASN A 66 13.18 10.91 0.55
CA ASN A 66 14.62 10.98 0.39
C ASN A 66 15.33 10.03 1.37
N CYS A 67 16.01 9.01 0.84
CA CYS A 67 17.08 8.33 1.55
C CYS A 67 18.22 9.34 1.75
N ARG A 68 18.33 9.82 2.99
CA ARG A 68 19.31 10.79 3.47
C ARG A 68 20.73 10.32 3.07
N THR A 69 21.31 10.98 2.07
CA THR A 69 22.74 10.85 1.74
C THR A 69 23.50 11.85 2.59
N THR A 70 24.13 11.38 3.66
CA THR A 70 25.19 12.13 4.34
C THR A 70 26.37 12.24 3.37
N ARG A 71 26.68 13.47 2.97
CA ARG A 71 27.87 13.84 2.21
C ARG A 71 29.02 13.97 3.22
N PRO A 72 30.07 13.12 3.19
CA PRO A 72 31.26 13.42 3.95
C PRO A 72 32.03 14.52 3.23
N ASP A 73 32.44 15.49 4.03
CA ASP A 73 33.27 16.64 3.68
C ASP A 73 34.60 16.18 3.09
N ALA A 74 35.00 16.82 2.00
CA ALA A 74 36.18 16.43 1.23
C ALA A 74 37.38 17.18 1.76
N THR A 75 38.21 16.52 2.55
CA THR A 75 39.66 16.78 2.59
C THR A 75 40.34 15.57 3.20
N LEU A 76 41.11 14.79 2.44
CA LEU A 76 42.38 14.16 2.86
C LEU A 76 43.06 13.48 1.64
N PRO A 77 44.41 13.36 1.65
CA PRO A 77 45.25 13.21 0.46
C PRO A 77 45.45 11.78 -0.04
N GLU A 78 45.92 11.69 -1.29
CA GLU A 78 46.47 10.52 -1.99
C GLU A 78 47.37 9.65 -1.10
N ALA A 79 46.84 8.58 -0.53
CA ALA A 79 47.58 7.34 -0.28
C ALA A 79 46.60 6.23 0.12
N MET A 80 46.85 5.03 -0.39
CA MET A 80 46.20 3.77 -0.01
C MET A 80 44.94 3.39 -0.80
N ILE A 81 45.16 3.26 -2.12
CA ILE A 81 44.32 2.49 -3.03
C ILE A 81 44.59 0.98 -2.79
N MET A 82 44.11 0.39 -1.69
CA MET A 82 44.06 -1.08 -1.59
C MET A 82 43.06 -1.58 -0.54
N THR A 83 41.78 -1.53 -0.90
CA THR A 83 40.77 -2.53 -0.51
C THR A 83 39.52 -2.26 -1.34
N LEU A 84 39.27 -3.12 -2.33
CA LEU A 84 37.98 -3.18 -3.01
C LEU A 84 36.97 -3.67 -1.98
N THR A 85 36.30 -2.74 -1.32
CA THR A 85 35.09 -3.05 -0.56
C THR A 85 34.06 -3.50 -1.59
N THR A 86 33.87 -4.82 -1.71
CA THR A 86 32.78 -5.41 -2.50
C THR A 86 31.47 -4.99 -1.86
N THR A 87 30.97 -3.80 -2.22
CA THR A 87 29.57 -3.43 -1.99
C THR A 87 28.76 -4.36 -2.86
N THR A 88 28.24 -5.44 -2.27
CA THR A 88 27.09 -6.17 -2.82
C THR A 88 26.01 -5.13 -3.06
N ARG A 89 25.83 -4.70 -4.32
CA ARG A 89 24.75 -3.77 -4.68
C ARG A 89 23.44 -4.52 -4.51
N ILE A 90 22.84 -4.36 -3.33
CA ILE A 90 21.51 -4.86 -3.05
C ILE A 90 20.56 -4.20 -4.05
N SER A 91 19.82 -5.00 -4.80
CA SER A 91 18.83 -4.50 -5.74
C SER A 91 17.85 -3.57 -5.01
N PRO A 92 17.42 -2.45 -5.61
CA PRO A 92 16.42 -1.55 -5.01
C PRO A 92 15.09 -2.26 -4.69
N ASP A 93 14.83 -3.41 -5.31
CA ASP A 93 13.65 -4.23 -5.04
C ASP A 93 13.83 -5.17 -3.83
N TRP A 94 14.96 -5.16 -3.12
CA TRP A 94 15.19 -6.08 -2.00
C TRP A 94 14.28 -5.77 -0.80
N PRO A 95 13.60 -6.79 -0.24
CA PRO A 95 12.70 -6.58 0.89
C PRO A 95 13.47 -6.30 2.18
N CYS A 96 13.05 -5.28 2.93
CA CYS A 96 13.72 -4.88 4.18
C CYS A 96 13.64 -5.93 5.30
N GLN A 97 12.68 -6.87 5.23
CA GLN A 97 12.54 -7.97 6.19
C GLN A 97 13.56 -9.11 5.96
N VAL A 98 14.24 -9.13 4.82
CA VAL A 98 15.21 -10.17 4.47
C VAL A 98 16.61 -9.60 4.59
N LYS A 99 17.48 -10.30 5.33
CA LYS A 99 18.88 -9.92 5.46
C LYS A 99 19.58 -9.96 4.10
N ASN A 100 20.68 -9.21 3.98
CA ASN A 100 21.44 -9.14 2.73
C ASN A 100 21.93 -10.52 2.28
N PRO A 101 21.95 -10.81 0.98
CA PRO A 101 22.43 -12.10 0.48
C PRO A 101 23.90 -12.31 0.89
N GLY A 102 24.23 -13.53 1.29
CA GLY A 102 25.56 -13.90 1.80
C GLY A 102 25.82 -13.56 3.28
N SER A 103 24.94 -12.81 3.94
CA SER A 103 25.07 -12.56 5.39
C SER A 103 24.62 -13.76 6.24
N TYR A 104 25.11 -13.88 7.47
CA TYR A 104 24.72 -15.00 8.34
C TYR A 104 23.19 -15.09 8.55
N ASP A 105 22.64 -16.29 8.37
CA ASP A 105 21.19 -16.61 8.42
C ASP A 105 20.30 -15.90 7.37
N TRP A 106 20.86 -15.36 6.28
CA TRP A 106 20.05 -14.66 5.29
C TRP A 106 18.97 -15.55 4.65
N GLU A 107 19.30 -16.81 4.34
CA GLU A 107 18.34 -17.79 3.81
C GLU A 107 17.17 -18.05 4.77
N ARG A 108 17.46 -18.14 6.08
CA ARG A 108 16.43 -18.35 7.10
C ARG A 108 15.47 -17.17 7.16
N SER A 109 15.99 -15.94 7.04
CA SER A 109 15.16 -14.72 6.97
C SER A 109 14.34 -14.66 5.68
N ALA A 110 14.93 -15.04 4.54
CA ALA A 110 14.24 -15.12 3.26
C ALA A 110 13.10 -16.15 3.30
N ALA A 111 13.36 -17.35 3.81
CA ALA A 111 12.35 -18.38 3.94
C ALA A 111 11.22 -17.97 4.90
N LYS A 112 11.53 -17.26 6.00
CA LYS A 112 10.50 -16.73 6.90
C LYS A 112 9.59 -15.73 6.17
N TRP A 113 10.17 -14.76 5.48
CA TRP A 113 9.43 -13.76 4.72
C TRP A 113 8.57 -14.38 3.60
N LEU A 114 9.13 -15.33 2.84
CA LEU A 114 8.38 -16.02 1.78
C LEU A 114 7.18 -16.81 2.32
N ARG A 115 7.27 -17.40 3.53
CA ARG A 115 6.13 -18.08 4.17
C ARG A 115 5.01 -17.11 4.55
N GLU A 116 5.32 -15.85 4.81
CA GLU A 116 4.30 -14.83 5.12
C GLU A 116 3.47 -14.47 3.88
N LEU A 117 4.00 -14.69 2.66
CA LEU A 117 3.29 -14.41 1.41
C LEU A 117 2.41 -15.58 0.94
N VAL A 118 2.72 -16.78 1.40
CA VAL A 118 2.09 -18.02 0.96
C VAL A 118 0.94 -18.38 1.91
N PRO A 119 -0.22 -18.85 1.40
CA PRO A 119 -1.30 -19.29 2.27
C PRO A 119 -0.80 -20.34 3.28
N ALA A 120 -1.21 -20.24 4.55
CA ALA A 120 -0.71 -21.10 5.63
C ALA A 120 -0.82 -22.61 5.33
N ARG A 121 -1.84 -23.02 4.57
CA ARG A 121 -2.03 -24.41 4.12
C ARG A 121 -0.86 -24.95 3.29
N TYR A 122 -0.14 -24.09 2.56
CA TYR A 122 1.02 -24.51 1.78
C TYR A 122 2.32 -24.42 2.59
N ALA A 123 2.37 -23.52 3.57
CA ALA A 123 3.52 -23.38 4.46
C ALA A 123 3.74 -24.60 5.38
N SER A 124 2.76 -25.49 5.52
CA SER A 124 2.88 -26.74 6.27
C SER A 124 3.46 -27.91 5.48
N TYR A 125 3.58 -27.83 4.14
CA TYR A 125 4.13 -28.94 3.35
C TYR A 125 5.65 -29.05 3.54
N PRO A 126 6.17 -30.22 3.98
CA PRO A 126 7.59 -30.40 4.24
C PRO A 126 8.49 -30.14 3.03
N ALA A 127 8.00 -30.41 1.82
CA ALA A 127 8.73 -30.14 0.58
C ALA A 127 9.04 -28.65 0.39
N LEU A 128 8.08 -27.76 0.70
CA LEU A 128 8.29 -26.31 0.62
C LEU A 128 9.16 -25.79 1.77
N LEU A 129 9.13 -26.45 2.93
CA LEU A 129 9.97 -26.07 4.07
C LEU A 129 11.44 -26.44 3.88
N ARG A 130 11.72 -27.55 3.19
CA ARG A 130 13.09 -28.04 2.93
C ARG A 130 13.77 -27.33 1.77
N HIS A 131 13.00 -26.79 0.81
CA HIS A 131 13.53 -26.19 -0.41
C HIS A 131 13.07 -24.72 -0.55
N PRO A 132 13.88 -23.73 -0.10
CA PRO A 132 13.49 -22.32 -0.13
C PRO A 132 13.26 -21.79 -1.56
N VAL A 133 13.93 -22.36 -2.57
CA VAL A 133 13.70 -22.02 -3.98
C VAL A 133 12.30 -22.45 -4.46
N LEU A 134 11.82 -23.62 -4.04
CA LEU A 134 10.46 -24.07 -4.35
C LEU A 134 9.41 -23.19 -3.66
N LEU A 135 9.67 -22.81 -2.41
CA LEU A 135 8.84 -21.86 -1.69
C LEU A 135 8.79 -20.50 -2.41
N ALA A 136 9.92 -19.99 -2.88
CA ALA A 136 10.00 -18.74 -3.63
C ALA A 136 9.22 -18.80 -4.95
N ARG A 137 9.33 -19.91 -5.70
CA ARG A 137 8.53 -20.16 -6.90
C ARG A 137 7.04 -20.11 -6.59
N HIS A 138 6.60 -20.72 -5.49
CA HIS A 138 5.18 -20.73 -5.12
C HIS A 138 4.70 -19.35 -4.67
N ALA A 139 5.50 -18.63 -3.87
CA ALA A 139 5.22 -17.25 -3.47
C ALA A 139 5.06 -16.33 -4.69
N GLN A 140 5.93 -16.48 -5.70
CA GLN A 140 5.84 -15.72 -6.94
C GLN A 140 4.51 -15.95 -7.66
N LEU A 141 4.08 -17.21 -7.79
CA LEU A 141 2.80 -17.55 -8.41
C LEU A 141 1.62 -16.96 -7.61
N GLN A 142 1.66 -17.06 -6.28
CA GLN A 142 0.62 -16.52 -5.41
C GLN A 142 0.47 -15.00 -5.60
N VAL A 143 1.57 -14.25 -5.49
CA VAL A 143 1.55 -12.78 -5.63
C VAL A 143 1.08 -12.38 -7.03
N GLN A 144 1.51 -13.10 -8.08
CA GLN A 144 1.04 -12.83 -9.44
C GLN A 144 -0.47 -13.03 -9.61
N GLN A 145 -1.05 -14.03 -8.95
CA GLN A 145 -2.51 -14.21 -8.97
C GLN A 145 -3.23 -13.10 -8.20
N GLU A 146 -2.71 -12.69 -7.04
CA GLU A 146 -3.27 -11.57 -6.29
C GLU A 146 -3.24 -10.26 -7.09
N VAL A 147 -2.14 -9.98 -7.82
CA VAL A 147 -2.07 -8.82 -8.74
C VAL A 147 -3.18 -8.87 -9.80
N ARG A 148 -3.46 -10.05 -10.36
CA ARG A 148 -4.51 -10.22 -11.37
C ARG A 148 -5.88 -9.94 -10.77
N VAL A 149 -6.16 -10.52 -9.60
CA VAL A 149 -7.43 -10.33 -8.88
C VAL A 149 -7.65 -8.86 -8.52
N ALA A 150 -6.65 -8.20 -7.94
CA ALA A 150 -6.74 -6.80 -7.55
C ALA A 150 -6.97 -5.87 -8.76
N ARG A 151 -6.33 -6.18 -9.90
CA ARG A 151 -6.52 -5.43 -11.15
C ARG A 151 -7.92 -5.60 -11.71
N THR A 152 -8.44 -6.83 -11.73
CA THR A 152 -9.82 -7.09 -12.16
C THR A 152 -10.80 -6.35 -11.25
N ALA A 153 -10.63 -6.44 -9.93
CA ALA A 153 -11.46 -5.72 -8.97
C ALA A 153 -11.44 -4.20 -9.20
N LEU A 154 -10.27 -3.61 -9.46
CA LEU A 154 -10.12 -2.19 -9.80
C LEU A 154 -10.86 -1.82 -11.09
N GLN A 155 -10.75 -2.67 -12.12
CA GLN A 155 -11.34 -2.42 -13.44
C GLN A 155 -12.87 -2.51 -13.42
N THR A 156 -13.45 -3.39 -12.61
CA THR A 156 -14.90 -3.58 -12.55
C THR A 156 -15.57 -2.79 -11.43
N ALA A 157 -14.80 -2.24 -10.47
CA ALA A 157 -15.32 -1.54 -9.28
C ALA A 157 -16.43 -0.51 -9.59
N ARG A 158 -16.23 0.36 -10.59
CA ARG A 158 -17.22 1.40 -10.94
C ARG A 158 -18.53 0.86 -11.53
N ALA A 159 -18.51 -0.33 -12.12
CA ALA A 159 -19.70 -0.96 -12.68
C ALA A 159 -20.41 -1.86 -11.66
N ASP A 160 -19.64 -2.56 -10.82
CA ASP A 160 -20.17 -3.58 -9.93
C ASP A 160 -20.62 -2.99 -8.58
N LEU A 161 -19.85 -2.07 -7.99
CA LEU A 161 -20.14 -1.54 -6.65
C LEU A 161 -21.46 -0.75 -6.56
N PRO A 162 -21.87 0.08 -7.54
CA PRO A 162 -23.19 0.73 -7.51
C PRO A 162 -24.34 -0.28 -7.55
N ARG A 163 -24.18 -1.38 -8.29
CA ARG A 163 -25.20 -2.44 -8.39
C ARG A 163 -25.38 -3.19 -7.06
N LEU A 164 -24.37 -3.16 -6.20
CA LEU A 164 -24.43 -3.69 -4.84
C LEU A 164 -25.02 -2.69 -3.83
N GLY A 165 -25.45 -1.49 -4.28
CA GLY A 165 -26.04 -0.46 -3.41
C GLY A 165 -25.02 0.30 -2.55
N MET A 166 -23.74 0.30 -2.94
CA MET A 166 -22.71 1.01 -2.19
C MET A 166 -22.81 2.54 -2.40
N PRO A 167 -22.59 3.36 -1.35
CA PRO A 167 -22.57 4.82 -1.50
C PRO A 167 -21.30 5.28 -2.23
N GLU A 168 -21.41 6.41 -2.95
CA GLU A 168 -20.33 6.94 -3.80
C GLU A 168 -19.00 7.15 -3.05
N SER A 169 -19.06 7.62 -1.80
CA SER A 169 -17.87 7.82 -0.97
C SER A 169 -17.11 6.52 -0.69
N VAL A 170 -17.84 5.40 -0.51
CA VAL A 170 -17.25 4.07 -0.30
C VAL A 170 -16.68 3.55 -1.61
N ILE A 171 -17.36 3.76 -2.74
CA ILE A 171 -16.88 3.34 -4.07
C ILE A 171 -15.53 3.98 -4.39
N GLU A 172 -15.43 5.30 -4.29
CA GLU A 172 -14.19 6.03 -4.56
C GLU A 172 -13.07 5.65 -3.58
N HIS A 173 -13.41 5.36 -2.33
CA HIS A 173 -12.44 4.84 -1.35
C HIS A 173 -11.93 3.45 -1.73
N THR A 174 -12.82 2.53 -2.10
CA THR A 174 -12.47 1.17 -2.52
C THR A 174 -11.61 1.16 -3.78
N ILE A 175 -11.88 2.05 -4.74
CA ILE A 175 -11.05 2.21 -5.95
C ILE A 175 -9.63 2.62 -5.59
N LYS A 176 -9.47 3.62 -4.70
CA LYS A 176 -8.15 4.06 -4.22
C LYS A 176 -7.42 2.94 -3.49
N LEU A 177 -8.14 2.14 -2.69
CA LEU A 177 -7.61 0.97 -2.02
C LEU A 177 -7.08 -0.06 -3.03
N TYR A 178 -7.87 -0.46 -4.04
CA TYR A 178 -7.42 -1.41 -5.05
C TYR A 178 -6.24 -0.88 -5.89
N ALA A 179 -6.19 0.42 -6.18
CA ALA A 179 -5.06 1.01 -6.88
C ALA A 179 -3.76 0.93 -6.06
N ALA A 180 -3.83 1.25 -4.75
CA ALA A 180 -2.70 1.11 -3.84
C ALA A 180 -2.25 -0.35 -3.71
N GLU A 181 -3.21 -1.27 -3.59
CA GLU A 181 -2.98 -2.71 -3.51
C GLU A 181 -2.20 -3.23 -4.73
N VAL A 182 -2.61 -2.85 -5.95
CA VAL A 182 -1.93 -3.26 -7.18
C VAL A 182 -0.48 -2.79 -7.19
N MET A 183 -0.21 -1.54 -6.79
CA MET A 183 1.16 -1.01 -6.72
C MET A 183 2.01 -1.78 -5.70
N GLN A 184 1.45 -2.05 -4.52
CA GLN A 184 2.14 -2.77 -3.46
C GLN A 184 2.45 -4.22 -3.87
N LEU A 185 1.47 -4.95 -4.42
CA LEU A 185 1.66 -6.33 -4.86
C LEU A 185 2.67 -6.42 -6.02
N GLN A 186 2.72 -5.42 -6.90
CA GLN A 186 3.76 -5.35 -7.94
C GLN A 186 5.16 -5.16 -7.36
N HIS A 187 5.31 -4.33 -6.32
CA HIS A 187 6.58 -4.19 -5.61
C HIS A 187 6.99 -5.51 -4.95
N ILE A 188 6.08 -6.16 -4.22
CA ILE A 188 6.31 -7.48 -3.61
C ILE A 188 6.72 -8.50 -4.69
N ALA A 189 6.07 -8.51 -5.86
CA ALA A 189 6.42 -9.41 -6.95
C ALA A 189 7.85 -9.17 -7.48
N ARG A 190 8.36 -7.92 -7.46
CA ARG A 190 9.77 -7.64 -7.79
C ARG A 190 10.70 -8.13 -6.69
N SER A 191 10.35 -7.89 -5.43
CA SER A 191 11.11 -8.37 -4.27
C SER A 191 11.22 -9.89 -4.23
N VAL A 192 10.14 -10.62 -4.49
CA VAL A 192 10.15 -12.09 -4.55
C VAL A 192 11.08 -12.57 -5.66
N ARG A 193 11.06 -11.93 -6.84
CA ARG A 193 12.01 -12.25 -7.93
C ARG A 193 13.45 -12.02 -7.50
N ALA A 194 13.77 -10.89 -6.87
CA ALA A 194 15.12 -10.59 -6.40
C ALA A 194 15.64 -11.63 -5.39
N VAL A 195 14.81 -11.98 -4.41
CA VAL A 195 15.14 -13.03 -3.41
C VAL A 195 15.29 -14.40 -4.09
N THR A 196 14.43 -14.73 -5.06
CA THR A 196 14.51 -16.00 -5.80
C THR A 196 15.84 -16.11 -6.54
N GLN A 197 16.27 -15.04 -7.23
CA GLN A 197 17.56 -15.04 -7.94
C GLN A 197 18.73 -15.26 -6.98
N ALA A 198 18.75 -14.55 -5.84
CA ALA A 198 19.79 -14.73 -4.83
C ALA A 198 19.82 -16.16 -4.24
N LEU A 199 18.65 -16.79 -4.02
CA LEU A 199 18.56 -18.17 -3.53
C LEU A 199 19.09 -19.18 -4.57
N VAL A 200 18.81 -18.97 -5.85
CA VAL A 200 19.30 -19.83 -6.94
C VAL A 200 20.81 -19.68 -7.11
N GLU A 201 21.30 -18.45 -7.11
CA GLU A 201 22.74 -18.14 -7.21
C GLU A 201 23.51 -18.78 -6.05
N HIS A 202 23.03 -18.62 -4.82
CA HIS A 202 23.66 -19.20 -3.65
C HIS A 202 23.64 -20.74 -3.65
N GLY A 203 22.53 -21.35 -4.08
CA GLY A 203 22.44 -22.80 -4.23
C GLY A 203 23.36 -23.37 -5.32
N SER A 204 23.76 -22.55 -6.30
CA SER A 204 24.69 -22.95 -7.35
C SER A 204 26.16 -22.83 -6.94
N THR A 205 26.46 -21.99 -5.94
CA THR A 205 27.83 -21.78 -5.41
C THR A 205 28.27 -22.83 -4.38
N ARG A 206 27.40 -23.77 -4.00
CA ARG A 206 27.62 -24.76 -2.95
C ARG A 206 27.75 -26.17 -3.52
#